data_AF-A0A3P7I1R6-F1
#
_entry.id   AF-A0A3P7I1R6-F1
#
_cell.length_a   1.000
_cell.length_b   1.000
_cell.length_c   1.000
_cell.angle_alpha   90.00
_cell.angle_beta   90.00
_cell.angle_gamma   90.00
#
_symmetry.space_group_name_H-M   'P 1'
#
loop_
_entity.id
_entity.type
_entity.pdbx_description
1 polymer ?
#
loop_
_entity_poly.entity_id
_entity_poly.type
_entity_poly.pdbx_seq_one_letter_code
_entity_poly.pdbx_strand_id
1 'polypeptide(L)'
;MLKLYNYDDTAYVGTITIGSPDQTFKVVLDTGSTQLWIPDYTCAANTPEVCDESICDPGVACQVFCPEKVCCKTNPCRGKNFFASTESSTYIPMNGTWRISYGEGSAEGFYGNDTVRFGEVGTKQLEVHGSQFGQADKIADVFTDVRV
;
A
#
# COMPACT_ATOMS: atom_id res chain seq x y z
N MET A 1 19.75 -9.74 -1.33
CA MET A 1 18.70 -10.72 -1.00
C MET A 1 17.59 -9.94 -0.31
N LEU A 2 16.34 -10.10 -0.74
CA LEU A 2 15.20 -9.39 -0.15
C LEU A 2 14.98 -9.90 1.28
N LYS A 3 14.92 -8.99 2.26
CA LYS A 3 14.54 -9.33 3.63
C LYS A 3 13.03 -9.40 3.72
N LEU A 4 12.54 -10.47 4.35
CA LEU A 4 11.12 -10.66 4.65
C LEU A 4 10.90 -10.54 6.15
N TYR A 5 9.81 -9.90 6.50
CA TYR A 5 9.35 -9.74 7.87
C TYR A 5 8.17 -10.67 8.08
N ASN A 6 8.27 -11.57 9.06
CA ASN A 6 7.14 -12.36 9.51
C ASN A 6 6.21 -11.45 10.31
N TYR A 7 4.95 -11.39 9.90
CA TYR A 7 3.89 -10.68 10.60
C TYR A 7 2.94 -11.68 11.23
N ASP A 8 3.15 -11.95 12.52
CA ASP A 8 2.31 -12.80 13.39
C ASP A 8 1.97 -14.20 12.82
N ASP A 9 2.90 -14.79 12.05
CA ASP A 9 2.71 -16.04 11.32
C ASP A 9 1.54 -16.04 10.30
N THR A 10 0.95 -14.88 9.98
CA THR A 10 -0.14 -14.73 8.99
C THR A 10 0.37 -14.34 7.61
N ALA A 11 1.42 -13.51 7.55
CA ALA A 11 1.97 -13.04 6.28
C ALA A 11 3.49 -12.82 6.32
N TYR A 12 4.10 -12.95 5.14
CA TYR A 12 5.48 -12.55 4.90
C TYR A 12 5.50 -11.26 4.07
N VAL A 13 6.05 -10.21 4.67
CA VAL A 13 6.05 -8.85 4.11
C VAL A 13 7.45 -8.49 3.64
N GLY A 14 7.56 -8.06 2.39
CA GLY A 14 8.78 -7.50 1.80
C GLY A 14 8.71 -5.99 1.70
N THR A 15 9.88 -5.34 1.61
CA THR A 15 9.98 -3.92 1.27
C THR A 15 10.31 -3.76 -0.22
N ILE A 16 9.57 -2.89 -0.90
CA ILE A 16 9.83 -2.47 -2.27
C ILE A 16 9.89 -0.94 -2.32
N THR A 17 10.49 -0.40 -3.37
CA THR A 17 10.37 1.01 -3.73
C THR A 17 9.80 1.15 -5.14
N ILE A 18 9.03 2.20 -5.37
CA ILE A 18 8.44 2.52 -6.67
C ILE A 18 8.73 3.99 -6.98
N GLY A 19 9.10 4.28 -8.23
CA GLY A 19 9.30 5.64 -8.71
C GLY A 19 10.75 6.15 -8.64
N SER A 20 10.93 7.40 -9.07
CA SER A 20 12.22 8.12 -9.02
C SER A 20 11.99 9.60 -8.66
N PRO A 21 12.30 10.05 -7.43
CA PRO A 21 12.92 9.30 -6.33
C PRO A 21 12.05 8.16 -5.77
N ASP A 22 12.71 7.25 -5.06
CA ASP A 22 12.13 6.05 -4.47
C ASP A 22 11.04 6.36 -3.43
N GLN A 23 9.82 5.89 -3.67
CA GLN A 23 8.73 5.87 -2.67
C GLN A 23 8.62 4.46 -2.08
N THR A 24 8.68 4.34 -0.76
CA THR A 24 8.84 3.03 -0.08
C THR A 24 7.51 2.40 0.31
N PHE A 25 7.35 1.10 0.03
CA PHE A 25 6.15 0.34 0.38
C PHE A 25 6.51 -0.99 1.04
N LYS A 26 5.64 -1.42 1.95
CA LYS A 26 5.63 -2.78 2.49
C LYS A 26 4.52 -3.55 1.80
N VAL A 27 4.84 -4.70 1.23
CA VAL A 27 3.91 -5.52 0.44
C VAL A 27 3.94 -6.97 0.90
N VAL A 28 2.77 -7.60 0.92
CA VAL A 28 2.67 -9.05 1.11
C VAL A 28 3.15 -9.73 -0.18
N LEU A 29 4.02 -10.72 -0.07
CA LEU A 29 4.42 -11.54 -1.21
C LEU A 29 3.41 -12.68 -1.39
N ASP A 30 2.33 -12.37 -2.09
CA ASP A 30 1.21 -13.26 -2.33
C ASP A 30 1.43 -14.11 -3.59
N THR A 31 1.59 -15.42 -3.42
CA THR A 31 1.66 -16.38 -4.55
C THR A 31 0.28 -16.79 -5.08
N GLY A 32 -0.80 -16.40 -4.40
CA GLY A 32 -2.19 -16.68 -4.75
C GLY A 32 -2.84 -15.67 -5.70
N SER A 33 -2.15 -14.57 -6.03
CA SER A 33 -2.60 -13.56 -6.99
C SER A 33 -1.49 -13.15 -7.96
N THR A 34 -1.81 -12.33 -8.96
CA THR A 34 -0.88 -11.94 -10.03
C THR A 34 -0.69 -10.42 -10.17
N GLN A 35 -1.39 -9.62 -9.38
CA GLN A 35 -1.37 -8.17 -9.47
C GLN A 35 -0.52 -7.55 -8.36
N LEU A 36 0.42 -6.68 -8.74
CA LEU A 36 0.99 -5.69 -7.81
C LEU A 36 0.07 -4.48 -7.75
N TRP A 37 -0.28 -4.06 -6.54
CA TRP A 37 -0.99 -2.81 -6.31
C TRP A 37 -0.53 -2.15 -5.02
N ILE A 38 -0.60 -0.81 -4.99
CA ILE A 38 -0.32 0.01 -3.80
C ILE A 38 -1.42 1.07 -3.62
N PRO A 39 -1.62 1.64 -2.41
CA PRO A 39 -2.53 2.76 -2.22
C PRO A 39 -2.08 3.99 -3.01
N ASP A 40 -3.01 4.63 -3.72
CA ASP A 40 -2.76 5.92 -4.37
C ASP A 40 -2.95 7.09 -3.38
N TYR A 41 -2.33 8.24 -3.63
CA TYR A 41 -2.57 9.46 -2.83
C TYR A 41 -4.06 9.81 -2.74
N THR A 42 -4.82 9.64 -3.83
CA THR A 42 -6.27 9.91 -3.86
C THR A 42 -7.08 8.99 -2.95
N CYS A 43 -6.60 7.77 -2.70
CA CYS A 43 -7.19 6.83 -1.73
C CYS A 43 -7.28 7.46 -0.34
N ALA A 44 -6.22 8.16 0.08
CA ALA A 44 -6.15 8.84 1.38
C ALA A 44 -6.82 10.22 1.38
N ALA A 45 -6.80 10.93 0.25
CA ALA A 45 -7.32 12.31 0.14
C ALA A 45 -8.85 12.42 0.15
N ASN A 46 -9.58 11.33 -0.12
CA ASN A 46 -11.03 11.34 -0.37
C ASN A 46 -11.93 11.35 0.88
N THR A 47 -11.64 12.06 1.99
CA THR A 47 -12.65 12.21 3.09
C THR A 47 -12.44 13.41 4.04
N PRO A 48 -13.53 14.09 4.52
CA PRO A 48 -13.44 15.26 5.41
C PRO A 48 -12.95 14.98 6.84
N GLU A 49 -12.35 16.00 7.44
CA GLU A 49 -11.76 16.07 8.78
C GLU A 49 -12.82 16.25 9.89
N VAL A 50 -13.71 15.27 10.09
CA VAL A 50 -14.62 15.28 11.25
C VAL A 50 -14.45 13.98 12.01
N CYS A 51 -13.75 14.07 13.14
CA CYS A 51 -13.53 12.97 14.07
C CYS A 51 -14.57 13.08 15.20
N ASP A 52 -15.46 12.09 15.34
CA ASP A 52 -16.17 11.84 16.60
C ASP A 52 -15.44 10.74 17.39
N GLU A 53 -15.52 10.83 18.71
CA GLU A 53 -14.70 10.12 19.71
C GLU A 53 -14.64 8.59 19.52
N SER A 54 -13.42 8.02 19.60
CA SER A 54 -13.15 6.59 19.38
C SER A 54 -13.15 5.77 20.68
N ILE A 55 -13.79 4.59 20.64
CA ILE A 55 -13.67 3.49 21.62
C ILE A 55 -12.60 2.51 21.10
N CYS A 56 -11.51 2.34 21.85
CA CYS A 56 -10.29 1.66 21.40
C CYS A 56 -10.38 0.11 21.30
N ASP A 57 -9.63 -0.48 20.34
CA ASP A 57 -9.15 -1.88 20.33
C ASP A 57 -7.62 -1.89 20.02
N PRO A 58 -6.74 -2.51 20.83
CA PRO A 58 -5.28 -2.36 20.71
C PRO A 58 -4.60 -3.44 19.83
N GLY A 59 -4.72 -3.32 18.50
CA GLY A 59 -4.04 -4.20 17.52
C GLY A 59 -2.61 -3.79 17.12
N VAL A 60 -1.85 -4.73 16.52
CA VAL A 60 -0.42 -4.62 16.15
C VAL A 60 -0.13 -3.51 15.13
N ALA A 61 -1.03 -3.24 14.19
CA ALA A 61 -0.80 -2.19 13.19
C ALA A 61 -0.92 -0.77 13.69
N CYS A 62 -1.76 -0.53 14.69
CA CYS A 62 -1.83 0.78 15.34
C CYS A 62 -0.49 1.12 16.02
N GLN A 63 0.22 0.10 16.52
CA GLN A 63 1.52 0.28 17.19
C GLN A 63 2.67 0.53 16.22
N VAL A 64 2.58 0.08 14.96
CA VAL A 64 3.68 0.15 13.98
C VAL A 64 3.56 1.37 13.06
N PHE A 65 2.33 1.81 12.73
CA PHE A 65 2.11 2.80 11.66
C PHE A 65 1.58 4.15 12.13
N CYS A 66 1.31 4.35 13.43
CA CYS A 66 0.70 5.59 13.93
C CYS A 66 1.54 6.25 15.05
N PRO A 67 2.11 7.45 14.83
CA PRO A 67 2.74 8.23 15.91
C PRO A 67 1.70 8.91 16.84
N GLU A 68 0.47 9.11 16.39
CA GLU A 68 -0.64 9.63 17.21
C GLU A 68 -1.82 8.65 17.26
N LYS A 69 -2.20 8.27 18.47
CA LYS A 69 -3.18 7.20 18.80
C LYS A 69 -4.66 7.58 18.60
N VAL A 70 -4.95 8.67 17.90
CA VAL A 70 -6.29 9.31 17.90
C VAL A 70 -7.12 9.02 16.63
N CYS A 71 -6.57 8.42 15.57
CA CYS A 71 -7.29 8.27 14.30
C CYS A 71 -7.41 6.82 13.82
N CYS A 72 -8.46 6.11 14.23
CA CYS A 72 -8.87 4.85 13.57
C CYS A 72 -10.39 4.77 13.39
N LYS A 73 -10.89 5.36 12.28
CA LYS A 73 -11.91 4.89 11.29
C LYS A 73 -12.55 6.12 10.62
N THR A 74 -12.44 6.30 9.30
CA THR A 74 -13.41 5.80 8.30
C THR A 74 -12.80 5.48 6.92
N ASN A 75 -11.47 5.56 6.75
CA ASN A 75 -10.82 5.33 5.45
C ASN A 75 -9.70 4.27 5.57
N PRO A 76 -9.79 3.12 4.89
CA PRO A 76 -8.79 2.06 4.94
C PRO A 76 -7.43 2.44 4.36
N CYS A 77 -7.34 3.51 3.57
CA CYS A 77 -6.08 4.00 3.03
C CYS A 77 -5.31 4.89 4.03
N ARG A 78 -5.99 5.43 5.06
CA ARG A 78 -5.38 6.40 6.00
C ARG A 78 -4.29 5.73 6.85
N GLY A 79 -3.17 6.42 7.00
CA GLY A 79 -2.01 5.93 7.77
C GLY A 79 -1.12 4.91 7.02
N LYS A 80 -1.48 4.55 5.78
CA LYS A 80 -0.62 3.73 4.90
C LYS A 80 0.25 4.63 4.04
N ASN A 81 1.41 4.12 3.63
CA ASN A 81 2.17 4.75 2.55
C ASN A 81 1.33 4.72 1.27
N PHE A 82 1.32 5.84 0.57
CA PHE A 82 0.65 5.98 -0.71
C PHE A 82 1.66 6.34 -1.79
N PHE A 83 1.30 6.07 -3.03
CA PHE A 83 2.07 6.50 -4.19
C PHE A 83 1.60 7.86 -4.67
N ALA A 84 2.54 8.79 -4.78
CA ALA A 84 2.37 10.09 -5.38
C ALA A 84 3.01 10.09 -6.77
N SER A 85 2.21 9.81 -7.80
CA SER A 85 2.68 9.77 -9.19
C SER A 85 3.34 11.08 -9.65
N THR A 86 2.88 12.22 -9.14
CA THR A 86 3.46 13.55 -9.40
C THR A 86 4.87 13.73 -8.85
N GLU A 87 5.29 12.90 -7.90
CA GLU A 87 6.62 12.94 -7.29
C GLU A 87 7.61 12.00 -7.97
N SER A 88 7.17 11.19 -8.94
CA SER A 88 8.04 10.28 -9.68
C SER A 88 8.30 10.78 -11.10
N SER A 89 9.57 11.03 -11.40
CA SER A 89 10.04 11.42 -12.75
C SER A 89 10.05 10.29 -13.77
N THR A 90 9.93 9.04 -13.33
CA THR A 90 9.87 7.84 -14.19
C THR A 90 8.47 7.30 -14.37
N TYR A 91 7.47 7.91 -13.74
CA TYR A 91 6.07 7.52 -13.84
C TYR A 91 5.52 7.77 -15.25
N ILE A 92 4.80 6.77 -15.77
CA ILE A 92 4.05 6.87 -17.02
C ILE A 92 2.58 6.53 -16.72
N PRO A 93 1.65 7.49 -16.91
CA PRO A 93 0.23 7.22 -16.72
C PRO A 93 -0.25 6.19 -17.74
N MET A 94 -1.11 5.26 -17.30
CA MET A 94 -1.73 4.26 -18.15
C MET A 94 -3.25 4.44 -18.20
N ASN A 95 -3.84 4.01 -19.31
CA ASN A 95 -5.30 3.93 -19.44
C ASN A 95 -5.81 2.61 -18.85
N GLY A 96 -7.01 2.65 -18.31
CA GLY A 96 -7.72 1.46 -17.82
C GLY A 96 -7.78 1.36 -16.31
N THR A 97 -8.82 0.69 -15.84
CA THR A 97 -9.06 0.41 -14.43
C THR A 97 -8.82 -1.06 -14.12
N TRP A 98 -8.63 -1.34 -12.84
CA TRP A 98 -8.46 -2.70 -12.33
C TRP A 98 -9.27 -2.88 -11.06
N ARG A 99 -9.64 -4.12 -10.80
CA ARG A 99 -10.26 -4.54 -9.56
C ARG A 99 -9.82 -5.97 -9.25
N ILE A 100 -9.45 -6.20 -8.01
CA ILE A 100 -9.21 -7.53 -7.46
C ILE A 100 -10.20 -7.79 -6.31
N SER A 101 -10.71 -9.00 -6.24
CA SER A 101 -11.55 -9.44 -5.13
C SER A 101 -10.88 -10.64 -4.47
N TYR A 102 -10.58 -10.49 -3.20
CA TYR A 102 -10.20 -11.54 -2.27
C TYR A 102 -11.45 -12.02 -1.54
N GLY A 103 -11.36 -13.15 -0.82
CA GLY A 103 -12.51 -13.69 -0.09
C GLY A 103 -13.11 -12.70 0.93
N GLU A 104 -12.27 -11.88 1.55
CA GLU A 104 -12.66 -10.98 2.66
C GLU A 104 -12.74 -9.50 2.25
N GLY A 105 -12.37 -9.15 1.03
CA GLY A 105 -12.34 -7.76 0.59
C GLY A 105 -11.92 -7.57 -0.86
N SER A 106 -11.87 -6.32 -1.29
CA SER A 106 -11.48 -5.97 -2.66
C SER A 106 -10.63 -4.71 -2.68
N ALA A 107 -9.82 -4.58 -3.72
CA ALA A 107 -9.10 -3.36 -4.04
C ALA A 107 -9.39 -3.00 -5.50
N GLU A 108 -9.56 -1.72 -5.78
CA GLU A 108 -9.83 -1.20 -7.11
C GLU A 108 -9.13 0.14 -7.33
N GLY A 109 -8.94 0.47 -8.60
CA GLY A 109 -8.38 1.75 -9.03
C GLY A 109 -7.95 1.73 -10.48
N PHE A 110 -6.83 2.37 -10.78
CA PHE A 110 -6.33 2.56 -12.15
C PHE A 110 -4.89 2.08 -12.31
N TYR A 111 -4.51 1.74 -13.54
CA TYR A 111 -3.15 1.28 -13.82
C TYR A 111 -2.16 2.45 -13.87
N GLY A 112 -0.94 2.18 -13.41
CA GLY A 112 0.23 3.03 -13.61
C GLY A 112 1.40 2.19 -14.09
N ASN A 113 2.40 2.86 -14.65
CA ASN A 113 3.66 2.23 -15.01
C ASN A 113 4.81 3.02 -14.38
N ASP A 114 5.70 2.33 -13.69
CA ASP A 114 6.89 2.95 -13.13
C ASP A 114 8.01 1.90 -12.90
N THR A 115 9.15 2.35 -12.40
CA THR A 115 10.24 1.48 -11.97
C THR A 115 9.94 0.93 -10.57
N VAL A 116 9.95 -0.40 -10.45
CA VAL A 116 9.78 -1.12 -9.19
C VAL A 116 11.11 -1.72 -8.77
N ARG A 117 11.50 -1.53 -7.51
CA ARG A 117 12.74 -2.05 -6.95
C ARG A 117 12.44 -2.94 -5.74
N PHE A 118 13.05 -4.11 -5.67
CA PHE A 118 12.93 -5.02 -4.54
C PHE A 118 14.07 -4.81 -3.54
N GLY A 119 13.71 -4.44 -2.31
CA GLY A 119 14.65 -4.14 -1.23
C GLY A 119 14.50 -2.71 -0.70
N GLU A 120 15.16 -2.44 0.42
CA GLU A 120 15.19 -1.12 1.07
C GLU A 120 16.11 -0.14 0.32
N VAL A 121 15.80 1.16 0.42
CA VAL A 121 16.65 2.24 -0.12
C VAL A 121 18.06 2.11 0.44
N GLY A 122 19.07 2.26 -0.42
CA GLY A 122 20.48 2.15 -0.04
C GLY A 122 21.02 0.71 0.02
N THR A 123 20.19 -0.30 -0.24
CA THR A 123 20.64 -1.69 -0.43
C THR A 123 20.87 -2.01 -1.92
N LYS A 124 21.48 -3.16 -2.22
CA LYS A 124 21.55 -3.67 -3.61
C LYS A 124 20.17 -4.19 -4.02
N GLN A 125 19.39 -3.34 -4.66
CA GLN A 125 18.04 -3.66 -5.13
C GLN A 125 18.05 -4.37 -6.49
N LEU A 126 17.07 -5.25 -6.70
CA LEU A 126 16.69 -5.70 -8.04
C LEU A 126 15.73 -4.68 -8.62
N GLU A 127 16.10 -4.08 -9.74
CA GLU A 127 15.34 -3.02 -10.40
C GLU A 127 14.61 -3.55 -11.64
N VAL A 128 13.33 -3.25 -11.74
CA VAL A 128 12.44 -3.66 -12.83
C VAL A 128 11.76 -2.42 -13.39
N HIS A 129 12.32 -1.90 -14.47
CA HIS A 129 11.77 -0.76 -15.20
C HIS A 129 10.49 -1.13 -15.95
N GLY A 130 9.63 -0.14 -16.19
CA GLY A 130 8.47 -0.32 -17.07
C GLY A 130 7.39 -1.24 -16.48
N SER A 131 7.35 -1.39 -15.15
CA SER A 131 6.45 -2.31 -14.47
C SER A 131 5.05 -1.72 -14.38
N GLN A 132 4.04 -2.44 -14.88
CA GLN A 132 2.64 -2.10 -14.65
C GLN A 132 2.24 -2.48 -13.21
N PHE A 133 1.55 -1.59 -12.52
CA PHE A 133 0.97 -1.85 -11.19
C PHE A 133 -0.36 -1.11 -11.03
N GLY A 134 -1.15 -1.55 -10.06
CA GLY A 134 -2.39 -0.89 -9.66
C GLY A 134 -2.15 0.24 -8.68
N GLN A 135 -2.63 1.44 -9.00
CA GLN A 135 -2.82 2.53 -8.05
C GLN A 135 -4.24 2.40 -7.50
N ALA A 136 -4.36 1.96 -6.25
CA ALA A 136 -5.66 1.74 -5.60
C ALA A 136 -6.20 3.07 -5.08
N ASP A 137 -7.30 3.56 -5.64
CA ASP A 137 -8.04 4.72 -5.13
C ASP A 137 -9.14 4.31 -4.14
N LYS A 138 -9.42 3.01 -4.05
CA LYS A 138 -10.36 2.43 -3.11
C LYS A 138 -9.98 1.01 -2.72
N ILE A 139 -10.01 0.74 -1.42
CA ILE A 139 -9.77 -0.59 -0.84
C ILE A 139 -10.85 -0.90 0.19
N ALA A 140 -11.15 -2.17 0.41
CA ALA A 140 -12.15 -2.61 1.37
C ALA A 140 -11.69 -2.45 2.82
N ASP A 141 -12.65 -2.35 3.74
CA ASP A 141 -12.37 -2.13 5.18
C ASP A 141 -11.59 -3.27 5.83
N VAL A 142 -11.59 -4.48 5.27
CA VAL A 142 -10.72 -5.57 5.78
C VAL A 142 -9.25 -5.18 5.77
N PHE A 143 -8.83 -4.28 4.87
CA PHE A 143 -7.47 -3.75 4.83
C PHE A 143 -7.22 -2.63 5.86
N THR A 144 -8.23 -2.25 6.68
CA THR A 144 -8.03 -1.40 7.88
C THR A 144 -7.36 -2.17 9.01
N ASP A 145 -7.74 -3.44 9.17
CA ASP A 145 -7.22 -4.36 10.18
C ASP A 145 -6.03 -5.12 9.59
N VAL A 146 -5.10 -5.50 10.46
CA VAL A 146 -3.84 -6.10 10.07
C VAL A 146 -3.76 -7.50 10.65
N ARG A 147 -4.88 -8.22 10.47
CA ARG A 147 -5.00 -9.66 10.64
C ARG A 147 -5.02 -10.40 9.31
N VAL A 148 -4.45 -9.78 8.28
CA VAL A 148 -3.94 -10.46 7.09
C VAL A 148 -2.45 -10.11 6.99
#